data_AF-A0A5J4TN73-F1
#
_entry.id   AF-A0A5J4TN73-F1
#
_cell.length_a   1.000
_cell.length_b   1.000
_cell.length_c   1.000
_cell.angle_alpha   90.00
_cell.angle_beta   90.00
_cell.angle_gamma   90.00
#
_symmetry.space_group_name_H-M   'P 1'
#
loop_
_entity.id
_entity.type
_entity.pdbx_description
1 polymer ?
#
loop_
_entity_poly.entity_id
_entity_poly.type
_entity_poly.pdbx_seq_one_letter_code
_entity_poly.pdbx_strand_id
1 'polypeptide(L)'
;MTQTQLIATQKTLSELQSQHSSSGDREGFNEKDPFGLEDADLKNRPVPDRLTAKADQWNKNGSTAEIIDGARPNWVSLEALHQLESIQLCRSYHGTPLQMMEYQKQLEKEIASGVVVETNNIIILNPTFIVSRSDGKLRKILDCRAINSII
;
A
#
# COMPACT_ATOMS: atom_id res chain seq x y z
N MET A 1 -13.71 25.43 -28.12
CA MET A 1 -12.64 24.66 -27.47
C MET A 1 -12.82 24.81 -25.97
N THR A 2 -13.40 23.81 -25.32
CA THR A 2 -13.71 23.82 -23.88
C THR A 2 -12.72 22.93 -23.16
N GLN A 3 -11.95 23.53 -22.25
CA GLN A 3 -10.97 22.87 -21.41
C GLN A 3 -11.66 22.50 -20.09
N THR A 4 -11.85 21.22 -19.83
CA THR A 4 -12.41 20.72 -18.56
C THR A 4 -11.28 20.57 -17.55
N GLN A 5 -11.35 21.33 -16.45
CA GLN A 5 -10.42 21.26 -15.32
C GLN A 5 -10.83 20.11 -14.38
N LEU A 6 -9.86 19.29 -13.97
CA LEU A 6 -9.99 18.32 -12.89
C LEU A 6 -9.87 19.06 -11.55
N ILE A 7 -10.95 19.09 -10.78
CA ILE A 7 -10.94 19.58 -9.39
C ILE A 7 -10.75 18.37 -8.49
N ALA A 8 -9.52 18.19 -7.98
CA ALA A 8 -9.23 17.31 -6.87
C ALA A 8 -8.94 18.18 -5.64
N THR A 9 -9.91 18.28 -4.73
CA THR A 9 -9.68 18.88 -3.41
C THR A 9 -9.03 17.83 -2.52
N GLN A 10 -7.73 17.93 -2.30
CA GLN A 10 -7.04 17.22 -1.22
C GLN A 10 -7.23 18.00 0.08
N LYS A 11 -7.87 17.39 1.08
CA LYS A 11 -7.80 17.90 2.46
C LYS A 11 -6.49 17.47 3.09
N THR A 12 -5.83 18.40 3.77
CA THR A 12 -4.58 18.15 4.50
C THR A 12 -4.83 17.45 5.82
N LEU A 13 -3.89 16.60 6.24
CA LEU A 13 -3.89 15.82 7.49
C LEU A 13 -4.23 16.66 8.74
N SER A 14 -3.83 17.94 8.75
CA SER A 14 -4.10 18.90 9.82
C SER A 14 -5.60 19.16 10.04
N GLU A 15 -6.42 19.08 8.98
CA GLU A 15 -7.86 19.33 9.06
C GLU A 15 -8.62 18.12 9.65
N LEU A 16 -8.09 16.92 9.50
CA LEU A 16 -8.67 15.69 10.06
C LEU A 16 -8.35 15.54 11.55
N GLN A 17 -7.18 16.01 11.99
CA GLN A 17 -6.76 15.94 13.39
C GLN A 17 -7.53 16.95 14.28
N SER A 18 -7.97 18.08 13.72
CA SER A 18 -8.73 19.09 14.48
C SER A 18 -10.16 18.65 14.81
N GLN A 19 -10.71 17.62 14.15
CA GLN A 19 -12.10 17.19 14.36
C GLN A 19 -12.26 16.14 15.48
N HIS A 20 -11.16 15.51 15.93
CA HIS A 20 -11.22 14.44 16.93
C HIS A 20 -10.93 14.89 18.38
N SER A 21 -10.61 16.16 18.61
CA SER A 21 -10.31 16.69 19.94
C SER A 21 -11.54 17.30 20.62
N SER A 22 -12.63 16.55 20.75
CA SER A 22 -13.75 16.92 21.64
C SER A 22 -14.65 15.73 21.99
N SER A 23 -14.20 14.88 22.92
CA SER A 23 -14.98 14.50 24.11
C SER A 23 -14.13 13.52 24.93
N GLY A 24 -13.87 13.88 26.18
CA GLY A 24 -13.26 12.96 27.13
C GLY A 24 -14.20 11.79 27.44
N ASP A 25 -13.65 10.59 27.57
CA ASP A 25 -13.57 9.89 28.84
C ASP A 25 -12.75 8.60 28.69
N ARG A 26 -12.01 8.27 29.75
CA ARG A 26 -11.06 7.14 29.82
C ARG A 26 -11.82 5.83 29.93
N GLU A 27 -11.45 4.84 29.11
CA GLU A 27 -11.47 3.44 29.54
C GLU A 27 -10.37 2.66 28.81
N GLY A 28 -9.49 2.04 29.61
CA GLY A 28 -8.24 1.46 29.14
C GLY A 28 -8.43 0.11 28.47
N PHE A 29 -8.03 0.02 27.21
CA PHE A 29 -7.71 -1.26 26.58
C PHE A 29 -6.22 -1.53 26.80
N ASN A 30 -5.94 -2.48 27.69
CA ASN A 30 -4.63 -3.06 27.89
C ASN A 30 -4.32 -3.98 26.70
N GLU A 31 -3.86 -3.39 25.60
CA GLU A 31 -3.33 -4.12 24.46
C GLU A 31 -1.89 -4.50 24.80
N LYS A 32 -1.73 -5.66 25.44
CA LYS A 32 -0.40 -6.27 25.59
C LYS A 32 0.17 -6.49 24.20
N ASP A 33 1.19 -5.71 23.91
CA ASP A 33 2.12 -5.84 22.79
C ASP A 33 2.36 -7.32 22.45
N PRO A 34 1.92 -7.80 21.27
CA PRO A 34 2.07 -9.20 20.88
C PRO A 34 3.54 -9.61 20.67
N PHE A 35 4.48 -8.66 20.71
CA PHE A 35 5.91 -8.90 20.55
C PHE A 35 6.77 -8.49 21.76
N GLY A 36 6.18 -7.89 22.80
CA GLY A 36 6.90 -7.48 24.00
C GLY A 36 8.11 -6.56 23.71
N LEU A 37 7.95 -5.65 22.76
CA LEU A 37 8.89 -4.61 22.39
C LEU A 37 8.51 -3.30 23.08
N GLU A 38 8.50 -3.30 24.42
CA GLU A 38 8.64 -2.06 25.18
C GLU A 38 9.95 -1.39 24.74
N ASP A 39 9.85 -0.27 24.02
CA ASP A 39 10.90 0.73 23.76
C ASP A 39 12.33 0.17 23.64
N ALA A 40 12.49 -0.93 22.90
CA ALA A 40 13.80 -1.52 22.65
C ALA A 40 14.52 -0.62 21.65
N ASP A 41 15.19 0.41 22.18
CA ASP A 41 16.07 1.40 21.54
C ASP A 41 16.51 1.01 20.12
N LEU A 42 15.61 1.25 19.17
CA LEU A 42 15.78 0.86 17.76
C LEU A 42 16.96 1.59 17.12
N LYS A 43 17.49 2.63 17.76
CA LYS A 43 18.69 3.36 17.33
C LYS A 43 19.97 2.56 17.49
N ASN A 44 19.98 1.49 18.30
CA ASN A 44 21.18 0.74 18.67
C ASN A 44 21.21 -0.70 18.15
N ARG A 45 20.32 -1.08 17.22
CA ARG A 45 20.36 -2.43 16.64
C ARG A 45 21.58 -2.56 15.71
N PRO A 46 22.48 -3.54 15.92
CA PRO A 46 23.68 -3.67 15.12
C PRO A 46 23.31 -3.93 13.67
N VAL A 47 23.73 -3.03 12.79
CA VAL A 47 23.79 -3.29 11.35
C VAL A 47 24.59 -4.58 11.18
N PRO A 48 24.11 -5.58 10.40
CA PRO A 48 24.84 -6.85 10.26
C PRO A 48 26.31 -6.61 9.97
N ASP A 49 27.21 -7.24 10.73
CA ASP A 49 28.66 -7.01 10.68
C ASP A 49 29.23 -7.05 9.25
N ARG A 50 28.59 -7.82 8.37
CA ARG A 50 28.91 -7.90 6.94
C ARG A 50 28.87 -6.55 6.22
N LEU A 51 27.99 -5.64 6.63
CA LEU A 51 27.86 -4.30 6.05
C LEU A 51 28.87 -3.35 6.69
N THR A 52 29.08 -3.38 8.00
CA THR A 52 30.06 -2.47 8.64
C THR A 52 31.53 -2.89 8.41
N ALA A 53 31.79 -4.16 8.09
CA ALA A 53 33.14 -4.71 7.88
C ALA A 53 33.95 -4.04 6.76
N LYS A 54 33.31 -3.31 5.85
CA LYS A 54 33.97 -2.57 4.76
C LYS A 54 33.81 -1.05 4.85
N ALA A 55 33.37 -0.53 5.99
CA ALA A 55 33.15 0.90 6.19
C ALA A 55 34.39 1.75 5.84
N ASP A 56 35.59 1.29 6.20
CA ASP A 56 36.85 1.97 5.86
C ASP A 56 37.13 2.05 4.35
N GLN A 57 36.66 1.07 3.58
CA GLN A 57 36.78 1.07 2.12
C GLN A 57 35.77 2.03 1.48
N TRP A 58 34.57 2.15 2.06
CA TRP A 58 33.54 3.07 1.60
C TRP A 58 33.88 4.54 1.91
N ASN A 59 34.54 4.79 3.04
CA ASN A 59 35.03 6.12 3.41
C ASN A 59 35.98 6.69 2.36
N LYS A 60 36.78 5.84 1.70
CA LYS A 60 37.71 6.27 0.63
C LYS A 60 36.99 6.83 -0.60
N ASN A 61 35.74 6.42 -0.82
CA ASN A 61 34.93 6.84 -1.95
C ASN A 61 33.82 7.83 -1.54
N GLY A 62 33.80 8.26 -0.28
CA GLY A 62 32.78 9.15 0.27
C GLY A 62 31.38 8.53 0.40
N SER A 63 31.21 7.24 0.12
CA SER A 63 29.89 6.58 0.00
C SER A 63 29.33 6.02 1.32
N THR A 64 29.98 6.30 2.45
CA THR A 64 29.65 5.68 3.74
C THR A 64 28.30 6.12 4.26
N ALA A 65 27.92 7.38 4.04
CA ALA A 65 26.66 7.92 4.52
C ALA A 65 25.47 7.24 3.81
N GLU A 66 25.56 7.07 2.49
CA GLU A 66 24.53 6.44 1.66
C GLU A 66 24.35 4.96 2.00
N ILE A 67 25.45 4.26 2.30
CA ILE A 67 25.37 2.84 2.64
C ILE A 67 24.82 2.64 4.05
N ILE A 68 25.21 3.49 5.01
CA ILE A 68 24.62 3.46 6.36
C ILE A 68 23.13 3.78 6.28
N ASP A 69 22.73 4.78 5.50
CA ASP A 69 21.33 5.17 5.34
C ASP A 69 20.50 4.06 4.66
N GLY A 70 21.05 3.42 3.62
CA GLY A 70 20.42 2.26 2.97
C GLY A 70 20.41 0.98 3.82
N ALA A 71 21.31 0.86 4.80
CA ALA A 71 21.38 -0.24 5.74
C ALA A 71 20.46 -0.04 6.96
N ARG A 72 19.88 1.15 7.14
CA ARG A 72 18.89 1.38 8.19
C ARG A 72 17.69 0.47 7.93
N PRO A 73 17.24 -0.28 8.94
CA PRO A 73 16.07 -1.11 8.79
C PRO A 73 14.82 -0.23 8.79
N ASN A 74 14.57 0.50 7.71
CA ASN A 74 13.36 1.34 7.61
C ASN A 74 12.10 0.49 7.81
N TRP A 75 12.15 -0.80 7.47
CA TRP A 75 11.11 -1.82 7.70
C TRP A 75 10.75 -2.11 9.16
N VAL A 76 11.54 -1.68 10.16
CA VAL A 76 11.10 -1.77 11.58
C VAL A 76 10.26 -0.57 12.01
N SER A 77 10.17 0.49 11.21
CA SER A 77 9.27 1.61 11.50
C SER A 77 7.83 1.18 11.22
N LEU A 78 6.92 1.48 12.16
CA LEU A 78 5.48 1.33 11.97
C LEU A 78 4.99 2.10 10.74
N GLU A 79 5.59 3.26 10.45
CA GLU A 79 5.28 4.05 9.26
C GLU A 79 5.67 3.33 7.97
N ALA A 80 6.85 2.68 7.94
CA ALA A 80 7.28 1.93 6.77
C ALA A 80 6.47 0.65 6.56
N LEU A 81 6.00 0.02 7.64
CA LEU A 81 5.04 -1.08 7.58
C LEU A 81 3.71 -0.61 6.98
N HIS A 82 3.14 0.48 7.47
CA HIS A 82 1.90 1.05 6.91
C HIS A 82 2.05 1.48 5.44
N GLN A 83 3.20 2.09 5.08
CA GLN A 83 3.50 2.42 3.69
C GLN A 83 3.60 1.15 2.83
N LEU A 84 4.30 0.13 3.30
CA LEU A 84 4.42 -1.15 2.59
C LEU A 84 3.05 -1.82 2.42
N GLU A 85 2.23 -1.85 3.46
CA GLU A 85 0.87 -2.38 3.43
C GLU A 85 0.00 -1.61 2.42
N SER A 86 0.07 -0.27 2.42
CA SER A 86 -0.66 0.56 1.46
C SER A 86 -0.24 0.34 0.00
N ILE A 87 1.07 0.16 -0.24
CA ILE A 87 1.64 -0.15 -1.55
C ILE A 87 1.27 -1.58 -1.98
N GLN A 88 1.16 -2.50 -1.02
CA GLN A 88 0.81 -3.89 -1.27
C GLN A 88 -0.69 -4.07 -1.52
N LEU A 89 -1.56 -3.26 -0.92
CA LEU A 89 -3.01 -3.39 -0.99
C LEU A 89 -3.60 -3.01 -2.35
N CYS A 90 -3.01 -2.07 -3.09
CA CYS A 90 -3.59 -1.57 -4.35
C CYS A 90 -2.61 -1.73 -5.51
N ARG A 91 -2.52 -2.94 -6.06
CA ARG A 91 -1.87 -3.13 -7.36
C ARG A 91 -2.82 -2.73 -8.48
N SER A 92 -2.38 -1.80 -9.31
CA SER A 92 -3.07 -1.49 -10.56
C SER A 92 -3.09 -2.73 -11.47
N TYR A 93 -4.14 -2.83 -12.29
CA TYR A 93 -4.25 -3.93 -13.24
C TYR A 93 -3.11 -3.85 -14.27
N HIS A 94 -2.43 -4.98 -14.49
CA HIS A 94 -1.36 -5.12 -15.48
C HIS A 94 -1.64 -6.27 -16.43
N GLY A 95 -1.44 -6.02 -17.72
CA GLY A 95 -1.65 -6.96 -18.81
C GLY A 95 -1.06 -6.41 -20.10
N THR A 96 -1.33 -7.09 -21.22
CA THR A 96 -1.01 -6.53 -22.54
C THR A 96 -1.82 -5.25 -22.80
N PRO A 97 -1.39 -4.35 -23.70
CA PRO A 97 -2.14 -3.13 -24.01
C PRO A 97 -3.61 -3.40 -24.39
N LEU A 98 -3.86 -4.49 -25.11
CA LEU A 98 -5.20 -4.91 -25.52
C LEU A 98 -6.04 -5.37 -24.32
N GLN A 99 -5.44 -6.12 -23.38
CA GLN A 99 -6.11 -6.52 -22.14
C GLN A 99 -6.41 -5.32 -21.23
N MET A 100 -5.48 -4.37 -21.11
CA MET A 100 -5.68 -3.17 -20.31
C MET A 100 -6.80 -2.29 -20.85
N MET A 101 -6.85 -2.10 -22.17
CA MET A 101 -7.93 -1.35 -22.83
C MET A 101 -9.29 -2.03 -22.60
N GLU A 102 -9.37 -3.35 -22.75
CA GLU A 102 -10.62 -4.07 -22.52
C GLU A 102 -11.02 -4.09 -21.04
N TYR A 103 -10.06 -4.22 -20.12
CA TYR A 103 -10.30 -4.12 -18.69
C TYR A 103 -10.95 -2.77 -18.34
N GLN A 104 -10.35 -1.68 -18.80
CA GLN A 104 -10.85 -0.33 -18.54
C GLN A 104 -12.27 -0.14 -19.10
N LYS A 105 -12.50 -0.56 -20.34
CA LYS A 105 -13.81 -0.52 -20.98
C LYS A 105 -14.88 -1.33 -20.24
N GLN A 106 -14.55 -2.49 -19.68
CA GLN A 106 -15.50 -3.28 -18.88
C GLN A 106 -15.75 -2.63 -17.51
N LEU A 107 -14.70 -2.13 -16.86
CA LEU A 107 -14.81 -1.42 -15.58
C LEU A 107 -15.70 -0.17 -15.67
N GLU A 108 -15.52 0.64 -16.71
CA GLU A 108 -16.36 1.83 -16.94
C GLU A 108 -17.83 1.48 -17.10
N LYS A 109 -18.15 0.37 -17.78
CA LYS A 109 -19.53 -0.11 -17.92
C LYS A 109 -20.10 -0.61 -16.61
N GLU A 110 -19.30 -1.30 -15.80
CA GLU A 110 -19.70 -1.78 -14.48
C GLU A 110 -19.98 -0.62 -13.51
N ILE A 111 -19.13 0.42 -13.55
CA ILE A 111 -19.35 1.66 -12.78
C ILE A 111 -20.62 2.37 -13.27
N ALA A 112 -20.78 2.55 -14.58
CA ALA A 112 -21.96 3.21 -15.16
C ALA A 112 -23.28 2.47 -14.90
N SER A 113 -23.22 1.14 -14.76
CA SER A 113 -24.38 0.30 -14.43
C SER A 113 -24.61 0.14 -12.93
N GLY A 114 -23.73 0.67 -12.08
CA GLY A 114 -23.81 0.54 -10.62
C GLY A 114 -23.48 -0.86 -10.09
N VAL A 115 -22.90 -1.74 -10.91
CA VAL A 115 -22.44 -3.08 -10.49
C VAL A 115 -21.21 -2.98 -9.59
N VAL A 116 -20.34 -1.99 -9.86
CA VAL A 116 -19.13 -1.71 -9.08
C VAL A 116 -19.16 -0.26 -8.63
N VAL A 117 -18.73 -0.01 -7.40
CA VAL A 117 -18.61 1.32 -6.80
C VAL A 117 -17.19 1.49 -6.26
N GLU A 118 -16.63 2.67 -6.40
CA GLU A 118 -15.34 3.02 -5.80
C GLU A 118 -15.46 3.09 -4.27
N THR A 119 -14.50 2.48 -3.57
CA THR A 119 -14.49 2.46 -2.10
C THR A 119 -13.06 2.43 -1.58
N ASN A 120 -12.84 3.10 -0.44
CA ASN A 120 -11.59 3.05 0.29
C ASN A 120 -11.63 2.03 1.45
N ASN A 121 -12.81 1.48 1.75
CA ASN A 121 -13.01 0.54 2.85
C ASN A 121 -12.88 -0.90 2.33
N ILE A 122 -11.65 -1.35 2.11
CA ILE A 122 -11.34 -2.67 1.55
C ILE A 122 -11.08 -3.64 2.69
N ILE A 123 -11.91 -4.69 2.81
CA ILE A 123 -11.70 -5.79 3.77
C ILE A 123 -10.96 -6.95 3.09
N ILE A 124 -11.31 -7.26 1.84
CA ILE A 124 -10.72 -8.34 1.05
C ILE A 124 -10.43 -7.82 -0.35
N LEU A 125 -9.22 -8.06 -0.83
CA LEU A 125 -8.82 -7.77 -2.21
C LEU A 125 -8.87 -9.03 -3.07
N ASN A 126 -9.80 -9.06 -4.02
CA ASN A 126 -9.88 -10.11 -5.02
C ASN A 126 -9.25 -9.60 -6.34
N PRO A 127 -8.16 -10.19 -6.83
CA PRO A 127 -7.53 -9.74 -8.06
C PRO A 127 -8.44 -10.04 -9.26
N THR A 128 -8.32 -9.21 -10.29
CA THR A 128 -9.08 -9.38 -11.53
C THR A 128 -8.13 -9.59 -12.71
N PHE A 129 -8.52 -10.41 -13.68
CA PHE A 129 -7.74 -10.75 -14.86
C PHE A 129 -8.59 -10.80 -16.13
N ILE A 130 -7.97 -10.54 -17.28
CA ILE A 130 -8.61 -10.60 -18.60
C ILE A 130 -8.14 -11.85 -19.33
N VAL A 131 -9.10 -12.69 -19.76
CA VAL A 131 -8.83 -13.96 -20.43
C VAL A 131 -9.54 -14.01 -21.78
N SER A 132 -8.88 -14.60 -22.77
CA SER A 132 -9.49 -14.94 -24.05
C SER A 132 -10.49 -16.08 -23.90
N ARG A 133 -11.60 -15.96 -24.63
CA ARG A 133 -12.56 -17.03 -24.87
C ARG A 133 -12.24 -17.73 -26.20
N SER A 134 -12.81 -18.91 -26.40
CA SER A 134 -12.71 -19.65 -27.67
C SER A 134 -13.33 -18.91 -28.86
N ASP A 135 -14.30 -18.02 -28.61
CA ASP A 135 -14.93 -17.16 -29.62
C ASP A 135 -14.12 -15.88 -29.95
N GLY A 136 -12.89 -15.77 -29.43
CA GLY A 136 -12.01 -14.63 -29.62
C GLY A 136 -12.36 -13.39 -28.77
N LYS A 137 -13.45 -13.42 -28.00
CA LYS A 137 -13.80 -12.33 -27.09
C LYS A 137 -12.96 -12.38 -25.82
N LEU A 138 -12.76 -11.23 -25.21
CA LEU A 138 -12.10 -11.11 -23.91
C LEU A 138 -13.15 -11.01 -22.79
N ARG A 139 -12.87 -11.65 -21.67
CA ARG A 139 -13.69 -11.56 -20.45
C ARG A 139 -12.84 -11.17 -19.25
N LYS A 140 -13.38 -10.27 -18.43
CA LYS A 140 -12.89 -9.99 -17.08
C LYS A 140 -13.33 -11.12 -16.14
N ILE A 141 -12.41 -11.57 -15.30
CA ILE A 141 -12.65 -12.62 -14.29
C ILE A 141 -12.14 -12.10 -12.96
N LEU A 142 -12.98 -12.19 -11.93
CA LEU A 142 -12.62 -11.91 -10.55
C LEU A 142 -12.17 -13.21 -9.86
N ASP A 143 -11.00 -13.19 -9.25
CA ASP A 143 -10.51 -14.33 -8.46
C ASP A 143 -11.12 -14.29 -7.05
N CYS A 144 -12.22 -15.01 -6.87
CA CYS A 144 -12.92 -15.07 -5.59
C CYS A 144 -12.34 -16.11 -4.61
N ARG A 145 -11.18 -16.71 -4.87
CA ARG A 145 -10.65 -17.75 -3.98
C ARG A 145 -10.41 -17.26 -2.55
N ALA A 146 -9.91 -16.03 -2.40
CA ALA A 146 -9.66 -15.44 -1.08
C ALA A 146 -10.95 -15.35 -0.27
N ILE A 147 -11.99 -14.71 -0.82
CA ILE A 147 -13.27 -14.58 -0.14
C ILE A 147 -13.95 -15.93 0.10
N ASN A 148 -13.88 -16.86 -0.86
CA ASN A 148 -14.49 -18.19 -0.72
C ASN A 148 -13.82 -19.07 0.35
N SER A 149 -12.64 -18.71 0.86
CA SER A 149 -12.02 -19.42 1.98
C SER A 149 -12.49 -18.95 3.36
N ILE A 150 -13.21 -17.82 3.40
CA ILE A 150 -13.67 -17.16 4.62
C ILE A 150 -15.19 -17.34 4.81
N ILE A 151 -15.93 -17.60 3.72
CA ILE A 151 -17.37 -17.87 3.70
C ILE A 151 -17.60 -19.38 3.62
#